data_AF-A0A4W5NJS3-F1
#
_entry.id   AF-A0A4W5NJS3-F1
#
_cell.length_a   1.000
_cell.length_b   1.000
_cell.length_c   1.000
_cell.angle_alpha   90.00
_cell.angle_beta   90.00
_cell.angle_gamma   90.00
#
_symmetry.space_group_name_H-M   'P 1'
#
loop_
_entity.id
_entity.type
_entity.pdbx_description
1 polymer ?
#
loop_
_entity_poly.entity_id
_entity_poly.type
_entity_poly.pdbx_seq_one_letter_code
_entity_poly.pdbx_strand_id
1 'polypeptide(L)'
;MKITVEFEECLKDSPRFRATVEEVEGDVGELESKLDKLVKLCIGMIDAGKAYNTANKQFVNGVRELAASSTKDEVIEMSSLSYLFLTYVSPSALRDLRKFKESKKQFDKVSEEKEAALTKNAQAPRNKQHEVEEATNILTATRKCFRHIVLDYVLQINVLQSKRRSEILKSMLSFMYAHLTFFHQGYDLFSELQPLMKQLGGQLDQLVVDAAKEKRDMEQKHSTIQQKVTHTYTHRNMTHLFWKTCAIH
;
A
#
# COMPACT_ATOMS: atom_id res chain seq x y z
N MET A 1 22.36 -2.17 25.93
CA MET A 1 22.53 -1.10 26.94
C MET A 1 21.91 0.17 26.35
N LYS A 2 21.15 0.97 27.11
CA LYS A 2 20.56 2.21 26.60
C LYS A 2 21.68 3.26 26.61
N ILE A 3 22.22 3.63 25.45
CA ILE A 3 23.30 4.64 25.34
C ILE A 3 22.66 6.02 25.44
N THR A 4 22.40 6.49 26.65
CA THR A 4 21.90 7.85 26.88
C THR A 4 23.06 8.82 26.97
N VAL A 5 22.98 9.93 26.24
CA VAL A 5 23.96 11.01 26.32
C VAL A 5 23.72 11.79 27.61
N GLU A 6 24.72 11.88 28.48
CA GLU A 6 24.60 12.55 29.77
C GLU A 6 24.60 14.08 29.61
N PHE A 7 23.68 14.76 30.29
CA PHE A 7 23.58 16.22 30.28
C PHE A 7 24.78 16.92 30.92
N GLU A 8 25.43 16.31 31.90
CA GLU A 8 26.61 16.92 32.55
C GLU A 8 27.82 16.96 31.61
N GLU A 9 28.00 15.93 30.78
CA GLU A 9 29.10 15.84 29.83
C GLU A 9 28.94 16.81 28.65
N CYS A 10 27.71 17.16 28.28
CA CYS A 10 27.46 18.09 27.18
C CYS A 10 27.88 19.53 27.49
N LEU A 11 27.85 19.93 28.77
CA LEU A 11 28.32 21.24 29.21
C LEU A 11 29.85 21.33 29.25
N LYS A 12 30.53 20.19 29.40
CA LYS A 12 32.00 20.07 29.35
C LYS A 12 32.53 20.06 27.92
N ASP A 13 31.69 19.71 26.95
CA ASP A 13 32.03 19.56 25.53
C ASP A 13 33.28 18.71 25.31
N SER A 14 33.38 17.59 26.03
CA SER A 14 34.56 16.73 25.99
C SER A 14 34.65 15.97 24.65
N PRO A 15 35.86 15.57 24.20
CA PRO A 15 35.99 14.69 23.03
C PRO A 15 35.19 13.38 23.17
N ARG A 16 35.06 12.88 24.40
CA ARG A 16 34.22 11.72 24.72
C ARG A 16 32.73 11.99 24.52
N PHE A 17 32.25 13.17 24.93
CA PHE A 17 30.88 13.61 24.65
C PHE A 17 30.63 13.65 23.14
N ARG A 18 31.54 14.27 22.37
CA ARG A 18 31.44 14.35 20.91
C ARG A 18 31.39 12.98 20.23
N ALA A 19 32.26 12.06 20.64
CA ALA A 19 32.26 10.68 20.11
C ALA A 19 30.94 9.94 20.41
N THR A 20 30.40 10.10 21.62
CA THR A 20 29.11 9.49 21.98
C THR A 20 27.97 10.08 21.15
N VAL A 21 27.96 11.39 20.94
CA VAL A 21 26.97 12.06 20.09
C VAL A 21 27.05 11.54 18.66
N GLU A 22 28.24 11.44 18.09
CA GLU A 22 28.45 10.93 16.73
C GLU A 22 27.98 9.48 16.57
N GLU A 23 28.26 8.60 17.55
CA GLU A 23 27.75 7.23 17.56
C GLU A 23 26.23 7.19 17.56
N VAL A 24 25.58 7.96 18.43
CA VAL A 24 24.12 8.01 18.51
C VAL A 24 23.51 8.61 17.24
N GLU A 25 24.14 9.62 16.65
CA GLU A 25 23.71 10.18 15.36
C GLU A 25 23.80 9.17 14.22
N GLY A 26 24.86 8.37 14.18
CA GLY A 26 24.99 7.26 13.21
C GLY A 26 23.85 6.26 13.35
N ASP A 27 23.53 5.89 14.58
CA ASP A 27 22.43 4.99 14.94
C ASP A 27 21.05 5.53 14.51
N VAL A 28 20.84 6.84 14.67
CA VAL A 28 19.63 7.54 14.23
C VAL A 28 19.56 7.61 12.70
N GLY A 29 20.69 7.86 12.03
CA GLY A 29 20.78 7.85 10.56
C GLY A 29 20.46 6.48 9.95
N GLU A 30 20.97 5.40 10.56
CA GLU A 30 20.65 4.04 10.13
C GLU A 30 19.16 3.72 10.32
N LEU A 31 18.57 4.16 11.44
CA LEU A 31 17.14 4.03 11.70
C LEU A 31 16.31 4.81 10.66
N GLU A 32 16.70 6.03 10.33
CA GLU A 32 16.04 6.84 9.29
C GLU A 32 16.03 6.10 7.95
N SER A 33 17.19 5.56 7.53
CA SER A 33 17.31 4.80 6.28
C SER A 33 16.40 3.56 6.25
N LYS A 34 16.34 2.82 7.36
CA LYS A 34 15.46 1.65 7.50
C LYS A 34 13.98 2.03 7.45
N LEU A 35 13.59 3.14 8.10
CA LEU A 35 12.22 3.66 8.05
C LEU A 35 11.84 4.14 6.64
N ASP A 36 12.73 4.84 5.94
CA ASP A 36 12.50 5.28 4.56
C ASP A 36 12.30 4.09 3.61
N LYS A 37 13.12 3.04 3.75
CA LYS A 37 12.95 1.79 3.00
C LYS A 37 11.60 1.13 3.30
N LEU A 38 11.17 1.11 4.56
CA LEU A 38 9.87 0.54 4.95
C LEU A 38 8.71 1.34 4.32
N VAL A 39 8.78 2.67 4.32
CA VAL A 39 7.77 3.52 3.65
C VAL A 39 7.68 3.21 2.16
N LYS A 40 8.82 3.06 1.47
CA LYS A 40 8.86 2.68 0.05
C LYS A 40 8.23 1.32 -0.21
N LEU A 41 8.50 0.33 0.65
CA LEU A 41 7.86 -0.99 0.56
C LEU A 41 6.34 -0.90 0.76
N CYS A 42 5.87 -0.10 1.71
CA CYS A 42 4.44 0.15 1.92
C CYS A 42 3.78 0.81 0.70
N ILE A 43 4.44 1.79 0.07
CA ILE A 43 3.95 2.42 -1.17
C ILE A 43 3.84 1.37 -2.28
N GLY A 44 4.86 0.54 -2.47
CA GLY A 44 4.83 -0.55 -3.46
C GLY A 44 3.68 -1.53 -3.23
N MET A 45 3.38 -1.86 -1.98
CA MET A 45 2.23 -2.70 -1.61
C MET A 45 0.89 -2.03 -1.96
N ILE A 46 0.74 -0.73 -1.68
CA ILE A 46 -0.46 0.05 -2.04
C ILE A 46 -0.67 0.05 -3.55
N ASP A 47 0.38 0.29 -4.33
CA ASP A 47 0.29 0.37 -5.79
C ASP A 47 0.00 -0.99 -6.42
N ALA A 48 0.61 -2.07 -5.91
CA ALA A 48 0.25 -3.43 -6.30
C ALA A 48 -1.22 -3.75 -5.99
N GLY A 49 -1.72 -3.31 -4.82
CA GLY A 49 -3.13 -3.46 -4.45
C GLY A 49 -4.08 -2.68 -5.38
N LYS A 50 -3.72 -1.46 -5.79
CA LYS A 50 -4.50 -0.69 -6.79
C LYS A 50 -4.52 -1.38 -8.15
N ALA A 51 -3.38 -1.91 -8.59
CA ALA A 51 -3.28 -2.63 -9.86
C ALA A 51 -4.17 -3.90 -9.84
N TYR A 52 -4.09 -4.69 -8.77
CA TYR A 52 -4.96 -5.85 -8.55
C TYR A 52 -6.45 -5.48 -8.60
N ASN A 53 -6.85 -4.43 -7.87
CA ASN A 53 -8.24 -3.96 -7.87
C ASN A 53 -8.70 -3.50 -9.27
N THR A 54 -7.81 -2.87 -10.04
CA THR A 54 -8.11 -2.41 -11.40
C THR A 54 -8.32 -3.60 -12.34
N ALA A 55 -7.44 -4.60 -12.27
CA ALA A 55 -7.57 -5.84 -13.04
C ALA A 55 -8.88 -6.58 -12.70
N ASN A 56 -9.21 -6.69 -11.41
CA ASN A 56 -10.48 -7.30 -10.98
C ASN A 56 -11.71 -6.54 -11.50
N LYS A 57 -11.72 -5.21 -11.45
CA LYS A 57 -12.82 -4.40 -12.00
C LYS A 57 -12.99 -4.66 -13.50
N GLN A 58 -11.89 -4.69 -14.26
CA GLN A 58 -11.92 -4.97 -15.69
C GLN A 58 -12.45 -6.38 -15.99
N PHE A 59 -12.01 -7.38 -15.23
CA PHE A 59 -12.50 -8.75 -15.37
C PHE A 59 -14.02 -8.84 -15.12
N VAL A 60 -14.51 -8.26 -14.02
CA VAL A 60 -15.94 -8.23 -13.69
C VAL A 60 -16.75 -7.51 -14.78
N ASN A 61 -16.23 -6.41 -15.32
CA ASN A 61 -16.88 -5.72 -16.43
C ASN A 61 -16.95 -6.58 -17.69
N GLY A 62 -15.87 -7.30 -18.05
CA GLY A 62 -15.89 -8.23 -19.18
C GLY A 62 -16.90 -9.37 -18.99
N VAL A 63 -17.04 -9.90 -17.77
CA VAL A 63 -18.09 -10.88 -17.45
C VAL A 63 -19.49 -10.26 -17.61
N ARG A 64 -19.69 -9.01 -17.15
CA ARG A 64 -20.97 -8.29 -17.31
C ARG A 64 -21.32 -8.06 -18.78
N GLU A 65 -20.35 -7.65 -19.60
CA GLU A 65 -20.55 -7.44 -21.04
C GLU A 65 -20.92 -8.74 -21.75
N LEU A 66 -20.24 -9.85 -21.42
CA LEU A 66 -20.59 -11.18 -21.93
C LEU A 66 -22.02 -11.57 -21.52
N ALA A 67 -22.39 -11.36 -20.27
CA ALA A 67 -23.75 -11.61 -19.78
C ALA A 67 -24.80 -10.74 -20.49
N ALA A 68 -24.49 -9.46 -20.75
CA ALA A 68 -25.38 -8.53 -21.46
C ALA A 68 -25.61 -8.92 -22.93
N SER A 69 -24.62 -9.55 -23.59
CA SER A 69 -24.75 -10.03 -24.97
C SER A 69 -25.71 -11.22 -25.14
N SER A 70 -26.12 -11.86 -24.04
CA SER A 70 -26.98 -13.06 -24.02
C SER A 70 -28.50 -12.77 -24.14
N THR A 71 -28.92 -11.50 -24.10
CA THR A 71 -30.31 -10.99 -24.13
C THR A 71 -31.34 -11.62 -23.16
N LYS A 72 -31.89 -10.73 -22.32
CA LYS A 72 -33.14 -10.79 -21.54
C LYS A 72 -33.18 -11.65 -20.27
N ASP A 73 -32.20 -11.54 -19.39
CA ASP A 73 -32.46 -11.78 -17.96
C ASP A 73 -31.72 -10.75 -17.10
N GLU A 74 -32.48 -10.03 -16.28
CA GLU A 74 -32.00 -9.02 -15.34
C GLU A 74 -31.17 -9.69 -14.24
N VAL A 75 -29.84 -9.62 -14.31
CA VAL A 75 -29.01 -10.11 -13.20
C VAL A 75 -27.80 -9.18 -12.92
N ILE A 76 -28.02 -8.40 -11.86
CA ILE A 76 -27.11 -7.99 -10.77
C ILE A 76 -26.04 -6.92 -11.07
N GLU A 77 -26.36 -5.71 -10.61
CA GLU A 77 -25.41 -4.65 -10.29
C GLU A 77 -24.60 -4.98 -9.02
N MET A 78 -23.28 -4.87 -9.12
CA MET A 78 -22.36 -4.97 -7.98
C MET A 78 -21.56 -3.67 -7.88
N SER A 79 -22.18 -2.66 -7.29
CA SER A 79 -21.61 -1.33 -7.07
C SER A 79 -21.46 -1.05 -5.58
N SER A 80 -20.39 -1.55 -4.94
CA SER A 80 -20.08 -1.14 -3.54
C SER A 80 -18.60 -1.20 -3.13
N LEU A 81 -17.66 -1.61 -3.99
CA LEU A 81 -16.28 -1.88 -3.53
C LEU A 81 -15.27 -0.73 -3.70
N SER A 82 -15.69 0.53 -3.72
CA SER A 82 -14.77 1.63 -4.11
C SER A 82 -14.47 2.73 -3.09
N TYR A 83 -14.99 2.68 -1.85
CA TYR A 83 -14.95 3.87 -0.97
C TYR A 83 -14.10 3.82 0.31
N LEU A 84 -13.48 2.69 0.70
CA LEU A 84 -12.95 2.58 2.08
C LEU A 84 -11.45 2.30 2.25
N PHE A 85 -10.58 2.81 1.37
CA PHE A 85 -9.12 2.58 1.53
C PHE A 85 -8.20 3.79 1.46
N LEU A 86 -8.75 5.01 1.35
CA LEU A 86 -7.94 6.23 1.13
C LEU A 86 -7.61 7.06 2.39
N THR A 87 -8.03 6.66 3.59
CA THR A 87 -8.02 7.61 4.74
C THR A 87 -7.04 7.28 5.88
N TYR A 88 -6.24 6.23 5.81
CA TYR A 88 -5.43 5.83 6.98
C TYR A 88 -3.96 5.58 6.68
N VAL A 89 -3.20 6.66 6.46
CA VAL A 89 -1.79 6.74 6.87
C VAL A 89 -1.51 8.17 7.37
N SER A 90 -1.53 8.38 8.68
CA SER A 90 -1.01 9.61 9.30
C SER A 90 0.49 9.44 9.55
N PRO A 91 1.37 10.36 9.11
CA PRO A 91 2.79 10.26 9.35
C PRO A 91 3.15 10.91 10.70
N SER A 92 3.00 10.16 11.81
CA SER A 92 3.51 10.59 13.12
C SER A 92 5.04 10.43 13.23
N ALA A 93 5.61 9.40 12.59
CA ALA A 93 7.05 9.13 12.63
C ALA A 93 7.91 10.18 11.88
N LEU A 94 7.38 10.81 10.82
CA LEU A 94 8.09 11.86 10.07
C LEU A 94 8.17 13.19 10.82
N ARG A 95 7.26 13.44 11.78
CA ARG A 95 7.25 14.71 12.55
C ARG A 95 8.41 14.79 13.54
N ASP A 96 8.75 13.69 14.20
CA ASP A 96 9.83 13.67 15.20
C ASP A 96 11.22 13.69 14.53
N LEU A 97 11.37 13.05 13.36
CA LEU A 97 12.56 13.16 12.51
C LEU A 97 12.82 14.60 12.02
N ARG A 98 11.75 15.34 11.68
CA ARG A 98 11.86 16.73 11.25
C ARG A 98 12.37 17.62 12.40
N LYS A 99 11.87 17.43 13.62
CA LYS A 99 12.31 18.16 14.82
C LYS A 99 13.78 17.88 15.17
N PHE A 100 14.22 16.62 15.05
CA PHE A 100 15.63 16.26 15.23
C PHE A 100 16.54 16.94 14.20
N LYS A 101 16.18 16.90 12.91
CA LYS A 101 16.99 17.55 11.84
C LYS A 101 17.13 19.05 12.05
N GLU A 102 16.08 19.72 12.49
CA GLU A 102 16.12 21.16 12.78
C GLU A 102 17.00 21.47 13.99
N SER A 103 16.92 20.66 15.04
CA SER A 103 17.77 20.78 16.23
C SER A 103 19.25 20.48 15.92
N LYS A 104 19.54 19.46 15.10
CA LYS A 104 20.90 19.15 14.63
C LYS A 104 21.52 20.32 13.87
N LYS A 105 20.79 20.89 12.91
CA LYS A 105 21.26 22.04 12.13
C LYS A 105 21.61 23.25 13.01
N GLN A 106 20.82 23.49 14.06
CA GLN A 106 21.10 24.55 15.03
C GLN A 106 22.33 24.24 15.89
N PHE A 107 22.47 22.98 16.32
CA PHE A 107 23.65 22.53 17.07
C PHE A 107 24.94 22.66 16.27
N ASP A 108 24.97 22.17 15.03
CA ASP A 108 26.15 22.22 14.14
C ASP A 108 26.59 23.68 13.94
N LYS A 109 25.65 24.56 13.59
CA LYS A 109 25.90 25.99 13.38
C LYS A 109 26.51 26.66 14.63
N VAL A 110 25.89 26.48 15.80
CA VAL A 110 26.36 27.13 17.03
C VAL A 110 27.68 26.52 17.52
N SER A 111 27.94 25.25 17.20
CA SER A 111 29.23 24.61 17.45
C SER A 111 30.34 25.25 16.61
N GLU A 112 30.12 25.45 15.31
CA GLU A 112 31.07 26.13 14.41
C GLU A 112 31.32 27.59 14.84
N GLU A 113 30.26 28.32 15.20
CA GLU A 113 30.38 29.69 15.72
C GLU A 113 31.21 29.76 17.01
N LYS A 114 31.10 28.75 17.88
CA LYS A 114 31.92 28.65 19.11
C LYS A 114 33.38 28.38 18.79
N GLU A 115 33.67 27.49 17.85
CA GLU A 115 35.03 27.18 17.38
C GLU A 115 35.71 28.44 16.80
N ALA A 116 34.97 29.19 15.97
CA ALA A 116 35.43 30.45 15.40
C ALA A 116 35.69 31.51 16.47
N ALA A 117 34.79 31.66 17.46
CA ALA A 117 34.94 32.59 18.56
C ALA A 117 36.13 32.24 19.48
N LEU A 118 36.38 30.94 19.71
CA LEU A 118 37.55 30.46 20.46
C LEU A 118 38.84 30.83 19.73
N THR A 119 38.91 30.60 18.42
CA THR A 119 40.06 30.93 17.58
C THR A 119 40.31 32.44 17.57
N LYS A 120 39.27 33.25 17.36
CA LYS A 120 39.35 34.73 17.38
C LYS A 120 39.80 35.26 18.74
N ASN A 121 39.31 34.70 19.84
CA ASN A 121 39.72 35.09 21.19
C ASN A 121 41.19 34.71 21.49
N ALA A 122 41.62 33.52 21.07
CA ALA A 122 43.00 33.06 21.25
C ALA A 122 44.02 33.88 20.44
N GLN A 123 43.63 34.38 19.26
CA GLN A 123 44.46 35.20 18.38
C GLN A 123 44.39 36.70 18.69
N ALA A 124 43.56 37.13 19.65
CA ALA A 124 43.36 38.54 19.96
C ALA A 124 44.68 39.21 20.41
N PRO A 125 45.08 40.33 19.79
CA PRO A 125 46.35 40.99 20.10
C PRO A 125 46.28 41.63 21.50
N ARG A 126 47.07 41.09 22.43
CA ARG A 126 47.04 41.46 23.86
C ARG A 126 47.35 42.93 24.16
N ASN A 127 47.99 43.63 23.22
CA ASN A 127 48.32 45.05 23.33
C ASN A 127 47.13 45.98 23.03
N LYS A 128 46.01 45.45 22.52
CA LYS A 128 44.80 46.22 22.22
C LYS A 128 43.65 45.78 23.12
N GLN A 129 43.57 46.38 24.31
CA GLN A 129 42.58 46.03 25.34
C GLN A 129 41.14 45.94 24.80
N HIS A 130 40.72 46.91 23.98
CA HIS A 130 39.37 46.95 23.40
C HIS A 130 39.07 45.75 22.49
N GLU A 131 40.04 45.34 21.64
CA GLU A 131 39.87 44.17 20.76
C GLU A 131 39.82 42.86 21.56
N VAL A 132 40.57 42.79 22.67
CA VAL A 132 40.54 41.64 23.61
C VAL A 132 39.20 41.55 24.33
N GLU A 133 38.67 42.68 24.80
CA GLU A 133 37.36 42.76 25.46
C GLU A 133 36.24 42.37 24.49
N GLU A 134 36.24 42.88 23.25
CA GLU A 134 35.26 42.52 22.23
C GLU A 134 35.29 41.01 21.92
N ALA A 135 36.46 40.44 21.69
CA ALA A 135 36.60 39.00 21.41
C ALA A 135 36.16 38.15 22.61
N THR A 136 36.39 38.61 23.84
CA THR A 136 35.98 37.91 25.07
C THR A 136 34.47 37.97 25.29
N ASN A 137 33.85 39.11 24.99
CA ASN A 137 32.39 39.28 25.08
C ASN A 137 31.67 38.38 24.06
N ILE A 138 32.16 38.34 22.82
CA ILE A 138 31.63 37.44 21.78
C ILE A 138 31.76 35.98 22.22
N LEU A 139 32.94 35.56 22.69
CA LEU A 139 33.15 34.19 23.18
C LEU A 139 32.22 33.83 24.35
N THR A 140 32.02 34.76 25.28
CA THR A 140 31.13 34.55 26.45
C THR A 140 29.68 34.37 26.01
N ALA A 141 29.19 35.22 25.10
CA ALA A 141 27.85 35.12 24.54
C ALA A 141 27.67 33.79 23.78
N THR A 142 28.60 33.42 22.91
CA THR A 142 28.53 32.18 22.12
C THR A 142 28.62 30.93 23.01
N ARG A 143 29.45 30.92 24.07
CA ARG A 143 29.47 29.83 25.07
C ARG A 143 28.14 29.68 25.80
N LYS A 144 27.48 30.79 26.14
CA LYS A 144 26.15 30.76 26.77
C LYS A 144 25.11 30.19 25.81
N CYS A 145 25.11 30.65 24.55
CA CYS A 145 24.23 30.13 23.50
C CYS A 145 24.44 28.62 23.29
N PHE A 146 25.69 28.18 23.14
CA PHE A 146 26.05 26.77 22.99
C PHE A 146 25.50 25.90 24.12
N ARG A 147 25.61 26.35 25.37
CA ARG A 147 25.10 25.60 26.54
C ARG A 147 23.58 25.39 26.48
N HIS A 148 22.81 26.36 26.01
CA HIS A 148 21.36 26.18 25.83
C HIS A 148 21.06 25.19 24.70
N ILE A 149 21.68 25.39 23.54
CA ILE A 149 21.42 24.57 22.34
C ILE A 149 21.86 23.12 22.52
N VAL A 150 23.01 22.87 23.16
CA VAL A 150 23.50 21.50 23.39
C VAL A 150 22.59 20.73 24.35
N LEU A 151 22.02 21.38 25.37
CA LEU A 151 21.06 20.75 26.28
C LEU A 151 19.77 20.36 25.55
N ASP A 152 19.25 21.25 24.70
CA ASP A 152 18.07 20.95 23.87
C ASP A 152 18.36 19.80 22.90
N TYR A 153 19.54 19.78 22.29
CA TYR A 153 19.96 18.73 21.38
C TYR A 153 20.08 17.37 22.06
N VAL A 154 20.75 17.33 23.22
CA VAL A 154 20.90 16.12 24.04
C VAL A 154 19.54 15.62 24.54
N LEU A 155 18.61 16.52 24.89
CA LEU A 155 17.24 16.14 25.22
C LEU A 155 16.54 15.48 24.03
N GLN A 156 16.60 16.09 22.84
CA GLN A 156 15.94 15.57 21.64
C GLN A 156 16.49 14.19 21.25
N ILE A 157 17.81 14.02 21.25
CA ILE A 157 18.44 12.75 20.85
C ILE A 157 18.10 11.62 21.84
N ASN A 158 18.08 11.91 23.14
CA ASN A 158 17.69 10.96 24.17
C ASN A 158 16.20 10.60 24.10
N VAL A 159 15.32 11.57 23.82
CA VAL A 159 13.89 11.32 23.59
C VAL A 159 13.70 10.42 22.37
N LEU A 160 14.38 10.71 21.27
CA LEU A 160 14.26 9.94 20.03
C LEU A 160 14.75 8.50 20.22
N GLN A 161 15.89 8.31 20.90
CA GLN A 161 16.36 6.99 21.31
C GLN A 161 15.35 6.24 22.19
N SER A 162 14.74 6.92 23.16
CA SER A 162 13.79 6.28 24.08
C SER A 162 12.53 5.78 23.35
N LYS A 163 12.14 6.46 22.27
CA LYS A 163 10.96 6.14 21.48
C LYS A 163 11.23 5.15 20.35
N ARG A 164 12.49 4.95 19.93
CA ARG A 164 12.88 4.06 18.81
C ARG A 164 12.17 2.72 18.83
N ARG A 165 12.26 1.99 19.95
CA ARG A 165 11.65 0.66 20.09
C ARG A 165 10.12 0.72 20.04
N SER A 166 9.52 1.70 20.70
CA SER A 166 8.06 1.83 20.71
C SER A 166 7.49 2.24 19.36
N GLU A 167 8.19 3.09 18.59
CA GLU A 167 7.70 3.50 17.27
C GLU A 167 7.76 2.36 16.25
N ILE A 168 8.82 1.53 16.28
CA ILE A 168 8.88 0.31 15.47
C ILE A 168 7.70 -0.63 15.80
N LEU A 169 7.48 -0.88 17.09
CA LEU A 169 6.38 -1.74 17.53
C LEU A 169 5.01 -1.17 17.16
N LYS A 170 4.79 0.15 17.30
CA LYS A 170 3.55 0.80 16.86
C LYS A 170 3.34 0.64 15.36
N SER A 171 4.37 0.84 14.53
CA SER A 171 4.27 0.65 13.07
C SER A 171 3.95 -0.79 12.69
N MET A 172 4.61 -1.78 13.32
CA MET A 172 4.32 -3.19 13.09
C MET A 172 2.89 -3.56 13.52
N LEU A 173 2.47 -3.10 14.70
CA LEU A 173 1.14 -3.37 15.23
C LEU A 173 0.05 -2.72 14.36
N SER A 174 0.27 -1.48 13.91
CA SER A 174 -0.63 -0.80 12.98
C SER A 174 -0.74 -1.54 11.64
N PHE A 175 0.36 -2.09 11.13
CA PHE A 175 0.37 -2.91 9.92
C PHE A 175 -0.43 -4.20 10.10
N MET A 176 -0.24 -4.90 11.23
CA MET A 176 -0.96 -6.13 11.56
C MET A 176 -2.46 -5.90 11.68
N TYR A 177 -2.89 -4.82 12.36
CA TYR A 177 -4.31 -4.47 12.45
C TYR A 177 -4.92 -4.06 11.12
N ALA A 178 -4.16 -3.38 10.26
CA ALA A 178 -4.61 -3.06 8.91
C ALA A 178 -4.84 -4.34 8.07
N HIS A 179 -3.93 -5.31 8.13
CA HIS A 179 -4.08 -6.60 7.45
C HIS A 179 -5.24 -7.40 8.01
N LEU A 180 -5.37 -7.48 9.34
CA LEU A 180 -6.46 -8.18 10.00
C LEU A 180 -7.81 -7.62 9.54
N THR A 181 -7.97 -6.30 9.57
CA THR A 181 -9.20 -5.64 9.12
C THR A 181 -9.47 -5.90 7.64
N PHE A 182 -8.46 -5.81 6.78
CA PHE A 182 -8.59 -6.07 5.34
C PHE A 182 -9.10 -7.49 5.05
N PHE A 183 -8.47 -8.51 5.65
CA PHE A 183 -8.85 -9.90 5.41
C PHE A 183 -10.19 -10.26 6.06
N HIS A 184 -10.50 -9.69 7.23
CA HIS A 184 -11.80 -9.89 7.86
C HIS A 184 -12.93 -9.31 7.00
N GLN A 185 -12.80 -8.07 6.52
CA GLN A 185 -13.77 -7.47 5.61
C GLN A 185 -13.92 -8.26 4.30
N GLY A 186 -12.80 -8.76 3.76
CA GLY A 186 -12.81 -9.65 2.60
C GLY A 186 -13.57 -10.96 2.86
N TYR A 187 -13.35 -11.58 4.02
CA TYR A 187 -14.05 -12.79 4.43
C TYR A 187 -15.56 -12.56 4.57
N ASP A 188 -15.98 -11.48 5.23
CA ASP A 188 -17.39 -11.14 5.41
C ASP A 188 -18.08 -10.99 4.05
N LEU A 189 -17.46 -10.24 3.13
CA LEU A 189 -17.97 -10.06 1.77
C LEU A 189 -18.11 -11.38 1.00
N PHE A 190 -17.10 -12.25 1.01
CA PHE A 190 -17.20 -13.54 0.33
C PHE A 190 -18.23 -14.46 0.97
N SER A 191 -18.40 -14.37 2.28
CA SER A 191 -19.42 -15.13 3.01
C SER A 191 -20.83 -14.67 2.60
N GLU A 192 -21.06 -13.36 2.45
CA GLU A 192 -22.32 -12.80 1.94
C GLU A 192 -22.62 -13.23 0.48
N LEU A 193 -21.59 -13.54 -0.32
CA LEU A 193 -21.76 -14.03 -1.69
C LEU A 193 -22.11 -15.53 -1.78
N GLN A 194 -21.91 -16.31 -0.72
CA GLN A 194 -22.17 -17.77 -0.76
C GLN A 194 -23.61 -18.15 -1.15
N PRO A 195 -24.66 -17.49 -0.64
CA PRO A 195 -26.03 -17.78 -1.06
C PRO A 195 -26.26 -17.54 -2.55
N LEU A 196 -25.72 -16.45 -3.10
CA LEU A 196 -25.80 -16.15 -4.53
C LEU A 196 -25.10 -17.22 -5.38
N MET A 197 -23.89 -17.64 -4.98
CA MET A 197 -23.17 -18.71 -5.68
C MET A 197 -23.96 -20.03 -5.68
N LYS A 198 -24.63 -20.35 -4.56
CA LYS A 198 -25.48 -21.54 -4.48
C LYS A 198 -26.72 -21.43 -5.38
N GLN A 199 -27.34 -20.26 -5.43
CA GLN A 199 -28.47 -20.00 -6.32
C GLN A 199 -28.06 -20.14 -7.80
N LEU A 200 -26.93 -19.53 -8.19
CA LEU A 200 -26.39 -19.62 -9.54
C LEU A 200 -26.07 -21.08 -9.92
N GLY A 201 -25.51 -21.87 -9.00
CA GLY A 201 -25.29 -23.29 -9.20
C GLY A 201 -26.59 -24.04 -9.52
N GLY A 202 -27.65 -23.79 -8.75
CA GLY A 202 -28.97 -24.40 -9.01
C GLY A 202 -29.60 -23.95 -10.34
N GLN A 203 -29.46 -22.68 -10.71
CA GLN A 203 -29.93 -22.18 -12.01
C GLN A 203 -29.18 -22.85 -13.18
N LEU A 204 -27.86 -23.02 -13.05
CA LEU A 204 -27.05 -23.73 -14.05
C LEU A 204 -27.48 -25.18 -14.20
N ASP A 205 -27.68 -25.91 -13.10
CA ASP A 205 -28.14 -27.30 -13.13
C ASP A 205 -29.49 -27.42 -13.86
N GLN A 206 -30.41 -26.50 -13.58
CA GLN A 206 -31.71 -26.46 -14.25
C GLN A 206 -31.58 -26.19 -15.75
N LEU A 207 -30.78 -25.19 -16.15
CA LEU A 207 -30.54 -24.87 -17.56
C LEU A 207 -29.91 -26.04 -18.32
N VAL A 208 -29.02 -26.80 -17.69
CA VAL A 208 -28.40 -28.00 -18.30
C VAL A 208 -29.46 -29.09 -18.54
N VAL A 209 -30.38 -29.30 -17.58
CA VAL A 209 -31.48 -30.24 -17.73
C VAL A 209 -32.43 -29.82 -18.86
N ASP A 210 -32.80 -28.54 -18.89
CA ASP A 210 -33.72 -28.00 -19.90
C ASP A 210 -33.11 -28.08 -21.31
N ALA A 211 -31.84 -27.71 -21.47
CA ALA A 211 -31.13 -27.86 -22.74
C ALA A 211 -31.04 -29.31 -23.21
N ALA A 212 -30.81 -30.26 -22.29
CA ALA A 212 -30.76 -31.70 -22.62
C ALA A 212 -32.13 -32.24 -23.06
N LYS A 213 -33.22 -31.73 -22.47
CA LYS A 213 -34.59 -32.06 -22.89
C LYS A 213 -34.90 -31.46 -24.26
N GLU A 214 -34.62 -30.19 -24.46
CA GLU A 214 -34.86 -29.49 -25.73
C GLU A 214 -34.09 -30.14 -26.88
N LYS A 215 -32.84 -30.54 -26.64
CA LYS A 215 -32.04 -31.31 -27.60
C LYS A 215 -32.73 -32.62 -27.99
N ARG A 216 -33.20 -33.41 -27.02
CA ARG A 216 -33.90 -34.68 -27.30
C ARG A 216 -35.17 -34.45 -28.12
N ASP A 217 -35.97 -33.46 -27.76
CA ASP A 217 -37.19 -33.11 -28.47
C ASP A 217 -36.89 -32.67 -29.91
N MET A 218 -35.81 -31.91 -30.12
CA MET A 218 -35.31 -31.52 -31.44
C MET A 218 -34.84 -32.71 -32.27
N GLU A 219 -34.07 -33.64 -31.70
CA GLU A 219 -33.61 -34.87 -32.37
C GLU A 219 -34.78 -35.78 -32.77
N GLN A 220 -35.82 -35.87 -31.94
CA GLN A 220 -37.05 -36.62 -32.26
C GLN A 220 -37.83 -35.96 -33.40
N LYS A 221 -38.01 -34.63 -33.35
CA LYS A 221 -38.65 -33.88 -34.45
C LYS A 221 -37.89 -34.05 -35.75
N HIS A 222 -36.57 -33.91 -35.72
CA HIS A 222 -35.69 -34.11 -36.88
C HIS A 222 -35.87 -35.51 -37.48
N SER A 223 -35.80 -36.56 -36.65
CA SER A 223 -35.97 -37.95 -37.09
C SER A 223 -37.34 -38.20 -37.72
N THR A 224 -38.40 -37.65 -37.12
CA THR A 224 -39.78 -37.77 -37.63
C THR A 224 -39.93 -37.11 -39.00
N ILE A 225 -39.36 -35.93 -39.19
CA ILE A 225 -39.39 -35.22 -40.48
C ILE A 225 -38.59 -36.00 -41.53
N GLN A 226 -37.41 -36.50 -41.18
CA GLN A 226 -36.56 -37.30 -42.07
C GLN A 226 -37.28 -38.58 -42.58
N GLN A 227 -38.01 -39.26 -41.69
CA GLN A 227 -38.84 -40.41 -42.06
C GLN A 227 -39.95 -40.01 -43.04
N LYS A 228 -40.71 -38.94 -42.75
CA LYS A 228 -41.76 -38.43 -43.65
C LYS A 228 -41.21 -38.08 -45.04
N VAL A 229 -40.06 -37.42 -45.12
CA VAL A 229 -39.40 -37.09 -46.39
C VAL A 229 -39.04 -38.37 -47.16
N THR A 230 -38.47 -39.37 -46.51
CA THR A 230 -38.10 -40.66 -47.12
C THR A 230 -39.33 -41.41 -47.67
N HIS A 231 -40.44 -41.42 -46.93
CA HIS A 231 -41.71 -41.99 -47.38
C HIS A 231 -42.31 -41.24 -48.56
N THR A 232 -42.17 -39.91 -48.60
CA THR A 232 -42.70 -39.09 -49.70
C THR A 232 -41.91 -39.32 -51.00
N TYR A 233 -40.58 -39.47 -50.92
CA TYR A 233 -39.74 -39.79 -52.09
C TYR A 233 -40.00 -41.20 -52.63
N THR A 234 -40.15 -42.21 -51.77
CA THR A 234 -40.49 -43.58 -52.19
C THR A 234 -41.87 -43.65 -52.83
N HIS A 235 -42.88 -42.96 -52.28
CA HIS A 235 -44.20 -42.88 -52.89
C HIS A 235 -44.17 -42.16 -54.25
N ARG A 236 -43.47 -41.02 -54.37
CA ARG A 236 -43.31 -40.33 -55.68
C ARG A 236 -42.63 -41.22 -56.73
N ASN A 237 -41.57 -41.93 -56.36
CA ASN A 237 -40.87 -42.84 -57.26
C ASN A 237 -41.76 -44.01 -57.70
N MET A 238 -42.55 -44.60 -56.80
CA MET A 238 -43.53 -45.63 -57.17
C MET A 238 -44.62 -45.10 -58.09
N THR A 239 -45.17 -43.91 -57.82
CA THR A 239 -46.18 -43.30 -58.71
C THR A 239 -45.60 -42.97 -60.08
N HIS A 240 -44.35 -42.53 -60.16
CA HIS A 240 -43.68 -42.24 -61.42
C HIS A 240 -43.33 -43.52 -62.20
N LEU A 241 -42.98 -44.60 -61.50
CA LEU A 241 -42.79 -45.92 -62.10
C LEU A 241 -44.12 -46.46 -62.64
N PHE A 242 -45.20 -46.37 -61.85
CA PHE A 242 -46.54 -46.80 -62.23
C PHE A 242 -47.06 -46.05 -63.47
N TRP A 243 -46.90 -44.73 -63.52
CA TRP A 243 -47.25 -43.92 -64.71
C TRP A 243 -46.40 -44.28 -65.93
N LYS A 244 -45.11 -44.58 -65.77
CA LYS A 244 -44.26 -45.07 -66.87
C LYS A 244 -44.72 -46.43 -67.40
N THR A 245 -45.18 -47.33 -66.53
CA THR A 245 -45.67 -48.65 -66.94
C THR A 245 -47.04 -48.59 -67.62
N CYS A 246 -47.93 -47.71 -67.15
CA CYS A 246 -49.25 -47.52 -67.77
C CYS A 246 -49.21 -46.76 -69.10
N ALA A 247 -48.20 -45.95 -69.38
CA ALA A 247 -48.05 -45.24 -70.66
C ALA A 247 -47.49 -46.12 -71.81
N ILE A 248 -47.23 -47.41 -71.57
CA ILE A 248 -46.71 -48.38 -72.56
C ILE A 248 -47.83 -49.32 -73.08
N HIS A 249 -49.10 -48.99 -72.85
CA HIS A 249 -50.26 -49.61 -73.49
C HIS A 249 -51.12 -48.53 -74.16
#